data_AF-A0A4S8K378-F1
#
_entry.id   AF-A0A4S8K378-F1
#
_cell.length_a   1.000
_cell.length_b   1.000
_cell.length_c   1.000
_cell.angle_alpha   90.00
_cell.angle_beta   90.00
_cell.angle_gamma   90.00
#
_symmetry.space_group_name_H-M   'P 1'
#
loop_
_entity.id
_entity.type
_entity.pdbx_description
1 polymer ?
#
loop_
_entity_poly.entity_id
_entity_poly.type
_entity_poly.pdbx_seq_one_letter_code
_entity_poly.pdbx_strand_id
1 'polypeptide(L)'
;MTRHQKIFLSDVINMSKWGGRLWARQRCSTDSSGRFSCLSGDCGTGQVACNGAGGAPPTTLVEFTLQGDGGKDFYDVSCVDGFNVPVSVVPSGGSNCDSTSCRTNINARCPAELQMVAPDGSVDGDDDRKKEKTNDRTIE
;
A
#
# COMPACT_ATOMS: atom_id res chain seq x y z
N MET A 1 20.36 2.13 -8.13
CA MET A 1 20.34 1.13 -7.03
C MET A 1 19.01 1.27 -6.30
N THR A 2 18.12 0.27 -6.38
CA THR A 2 16.83 0.31 -5.67
C THR A 2 17.05 -0.15 -4.23
N ARG A 3 16.94 0.77 -3.26
CA ARG A 3 17.04 0.44 -1.83
C ARG A 3 15.75 -0.25 -1.41
N HIS A 4 15.81 -1.55 -1.15
CA HIS A 4 14.68 -2.31 -0.65
C HIS A 4 14.63 -2.16 0.88
N GLN A 5 13.52 -1.63 1.39
CA GLN A 5 13.27 -1.59 2.83
C GLN A 5 12.61 -2.92 3.23
N LYS A 6 13.32 -3.77 3.99
CA LYS A 6 12.74 -4.99 4.56
C LYS A 6 12.12 -4.65 5.91
N ILE A 7 10.90 -5.11 6.14
CA ILE A 7 10.18 -5.00 7.40
C ILE A 7 9.79 -6.42 7.80
N PHE A 8 10.16 -6.85 9.00
CA PHE A 8 9.71 -8.14 9.53
C PHE A 8 8.39 -7.91 10.28
N LEU A 9 7.36 -8.72 9.99
CA LEU A 9 6.06 -8.57 10.65
C LEU A 9 6.15 -8.75 12.17
N SER A 10 7.10 -9.54 12.65
CA SER A 10 7.39 -9.71 14.08
C SER A 10 7.77 -8.41 14.79
N ASP A 11 8.28 -7.42 14.06
CA ASP A 11 8.66 -6.11 14.62
C ASP A 11 7.44 -5.20 14.79
N VAL A 12 6.35 -5.50 14.09
CA VAL A 12 5.17 -4.63 13.95
C VAL A 12 3.94 -5.23 14.64
N ILE A 13 3.87 -6.56 14.77
CA ILE A 13 2.67 -7.28 15.19
C ILE A 13 3.04 -8.26 16.32
N ASN A 14 2.38 -8.10 17.47
CA ASN A 14 2.51 -9.07 18.56
C ASN A 14 1.64 -10.29 18.27
N MET A 15 2.30 -11.43 18.02
CA MET A 15 1.74 -12.61 17.35
C MET A 15 0.88 -13.48 18.29
N SER A 16 -0.42 -13.20 18.33
CA SER A 16 -1.44 -14.26 18.39
C SER A 16 -2.74 -13.71 17.79
N LYS A 17 -3.17 -14.31 16.67
CA LYS A 17 -4.40 -13.97 15.93
C LYS A 17 -4.55 -12.48 15.57
N TRP A 18 -4.05 -12.11 14.39
CA TRP A 18 -4.16 -10.74 13.87
C TRP A 18 -4.75 -10.73 12.47
N GLY A 19 -5.66 -9.79 12.23
CA GLY A 19 -6.17 -9.48 10.91
C GLY A 19 -6.03 -7.99 10.65
N GLY A 20 -5.46 -7.62 9.52
CA GLY A 20 -5.26 -6.21 9.20
C GLY A 20 -4.53 -5.97 7.90
N ARG A 21 -4.27 -4.68 7.65
CA ARG A 21 -3.72 -4.18 6.40
C ARG A 21 -2.50 -3.32 6.67
N LEU A 22 -1.49 -3.46 5.83
CA LEU A 22 -0.31 -2.61 5.78
C LEU A 22 -0.29 -1.88 4.44
N TRP A 23 0.20 -0.64 4.46
CA TRP A 23 0.45 0.16 3.25
C TRP A 23 1.66 1.06 3.49
N ALA A 24 2.28 1.54 2.41
CA ALA A 24 3.33 2.53 2.52
C ALA A 24 2.81 3.93 2.21
N ARG A 25 3.48 4.92 2.81
CA ARG A 25 3.30 6.34 2.51
C ARG A 25 4.49 6.86 1.74
N GLN A 26 4.27 7.73 0.75
CA GLN A 26 5.34 8.34 -0.02
C GLN A 26 5.33 9.85 0.03
N ARG A 27 6.53 10.42 -0.15
CA ARG A 27 6.80 11.86 -0.19
C ARG A 27 6.23 12.61 1.01
N CYS A 28 6.48 12.05 2.19
CA CYS A 28 6.03 12.64 3.43
C CYS A 28 6.90 13.80 3.89
N SER A 29 6.29 14.78 4.55
CA SER A 29 6.97 15.90 5.17
C SER A 29 6.22 16.39 6.40
N THR A 30 6.91 17.13 7.26
CA THR A 30 6.31 17.85 8.38
C THR A 30 6.34 19.34 8.06
N ASP A 31 5.19 20.01 8.10
CA ASP A 31 5.12 21.44 7.84
C ASP A 31 5.61 22.27 9.05
N SER A 32 5.63 23.60 8.89
CA SER A 32 6.07 24.52 9.96
C SER A 32 5.15 24.54 11.18
N SER A 33 3.94 23.96 11.09
CA SER A 33 3.02 23.79 12.22
C SER A 33 3.22 22.46 12.96
N GLY A 34 4.17 21.63 12.51
CA GLY A 34 4.43 20.30 13.06
C GLY A 34 3.49 19.21 12.53
N ARG A 35 2.70 19.50 11.48
CA ARG A 35 1.76 18.54 10.90
C ARG A 35 2.48 17.66 9.89
N PHE A 36 2.45 16.36 10.12
CA PHE A 36 2.97 15.35 9.20
C PHE A 36 1.93 15.00 8.14
N SER A 37 2.31 15.02 6.87
CA SER A 37 1.46 14.64 5.74
C SER A 37 2.26 13.99 4.63
N CYS A 38 1.60 13.14 3.83
CA CYS A 38 2.19 12.44 2.69
C CYS A 38 1.41 12.71 1.40
N LEU A 39 2.08 12.57 0.25
CA LEU A 39 1.42 12.74 -1.04
C LEU A 39 0.46 11.58 -1.31
N SER A 40 0.95 10.33 -1.17
CA SER A 40 0.15 9.12 -1.31
C SER A 40 0.15 8.28 -0.02
N GLY A 41 -0.96 7.58 0.23
CA GLY A 41 -1.18 6.75 1.40
C GLY A 41 -1.34 7.50 2.73
N ASP A 42 -1.50 8.82 2.71
CA ASP A 42 -1.69 9.61 3.92
C ASP A 42 -2.91 9.13 4.72
N CYS A 43 -2.79 9.08 6.04
CA CYS A 43 -3.86 8.62 6.93
C CYS A 43 -4.60 9.76 7.65
N GLY A 44 -4.32 11.02 7.28
CA GLY A 44 -5.09 12.19 7.69
C GLY A 44 -4.94 12.59 9.16
N THR A 45 -4.07 11.93 9.93
CA THR A 45 -3.92 12.19 11.37
C THR A 45 -3.09 13.44 11.68
N GLY A 46 -2.33 13.94 10.69
CA GLY A 46 -1.33 14.98 10.92
C GLY A 46 -0.11 14.49 11.71
N GLN A 47 0.01 13.17 11.91
CA GLN A 47 1.05 12.53 12.71
C GLN A 47 1.71 11.38 11.94
N VAL A 48 2.91 10.99 12.37
CA VAL A 48 3.56 9.78 11.85
C VAL A 48 2.71 8.54 12.17
N ALA A 49 2.11 8.45 13.37
CA ALA A 49 1.21 7.35 13.71
C ALA A 49 -0.18 7.54 13.08
N CYS A 50 -0.73 6.47 12.49
CA CYS A 50 -2.06 6.51 11.90
C CYS A 50 -3.19 6.26 12.91
N ASN A 51 -2.89 5.83 14.14
CA ASN A 51 -3.87 5.75 15.24
C ASN A 51 -5.17 5.01 14.88
N GLY A 52 -5.08 3.97 14.06
CA GLY A 52 -6.24 3.18 13.58
C GLY A 52 -6.92 3.71 12.31
N ALA A 53 -6.54 4.89 11.80
CA ALA A 53 -6.97 5.37 10.50
C ALA A 53 -6.31 4.59 9.35
N GLY A 54 -7.04 4.39 8.25
CA GLY A 54 -6.52 3.80 7.01
C GLY A 54 -5.85 4.84 6.12
N GLY A 55 -5.01 4.36 5.19
CA GLY A 55 -4.40 5.21 4.16
C GLY A 55 -5.41 5.64 3.10
N ALA A 56 -5.32 6.88 2.65
CA ALA A 56 -6.08 7.38 1.51
C ALA A 56 -5.48 6.83 0.20
N PRO A 57 -6.30 6.23 -0.68
CA PRO A 57 -5.84 5.78 -1.99
C PRO A 57 -5.26 6.94 -2.85
N PRO A 58 -4.31 6.68 -3.75
CA PRO A 58 -3.85 5.34 -4.15
C PRO A 58 -2.91 4.69 -3.13
N THR A 59 -3.17 3.42 -2.81
CA THR A 59 -2.34 2.62 -1.90
C THR A 59 -2.25 1.18 -2.33
N THR A 60 -1.03 0.70 -2.56
CA THR A 60 -0.77 -0.74 -2.58
C THR A 60 -0.98 -1.29 -1.18
N LEU A 61 -1.95 -2.20 -1.02
CA LEU A 61 -2.27 -2.83 0.25
C LEU A 61 -1.62 -4.20 0.37
N VAL A 62 -1.20 -4.53 1.58
CA VAL A 62 -0.85 -5.90 1.97
C VAL A 62 -1.78 -6.32 3.08
N GLU A 63 -2.54 -7.38 2.84
CA GLU A 63 -3.55 -7.87 3.76
C GLU A 63 -3.07 -9.15 4.40
N PHE A 64 -3.31 -9.31 5.70
CA PHE A 64 -2.99 -10.54 6.42
C PHE A 64 -4.17 -10.97 7.29
N THR A 65 -4.35 -12.28 7.37
CA THR A 65 -5.14 -12.97 8.39
C THR A 65 -4.29 -14.08 8.98
N LEU A 66 -3.70 -13.84 10.15
CA LEU A 66 -2.82 -14.77 10.84
C LEU A 66 -3.61 -15.64 11.82
N GLN A 67 -3.32 -16.95 11.83
CA GLN A 67 -4.08 -17.97 12.56
C GLN A 67 -5.59 -17.90 12.26
N GLY A 68 -5.92 -17.80 10.97
CA GLY A 68 -7.27 -17.82 10.45
C GLY A 68 -7.89 -19.22 10.44
N ASP A 69 -8.58 -19.55 9.35
CA ASP A 69 -9.25 -20.85 9.21
C ASP A 69 -8.26 -22.02 9.34
N GLY A 70 -8.60 -23.01 10.17
CA GLY A 70 -7.75 -24.15 10.46
C GLY A 70 -6.37 -23.80 11.05
N GLY A 71 -6.20 -22.60 11.62
CA GLY A 71 -4.90 -22.12 12.13
C GLY A 71 -3.91 -21.72 11.03
N LYS A 72 -4.38 -21.56 9.78
CA LYS A 72 -3.56 -21.15 8.64
C LYS A 72 -3.43 -19.63 8.58
N ASP A 73 -2.30 -19.20 8.04
CA ASP A 73 -2.08 -17.79 7.70
C ASP A 73 -2.49 -17.54 6.25
N PHE A 74 -3.19 -16.44 6.02
CA PHE A 74 -3.56 -15.95 4.71
C PHE A 74 -2.97 -14.57 4.51
N TYR A 75 -2.43 -14.31 3.33
CA TYR A 75 -1.90 -13.00 2.97
C TYR A 75 -2.02 -12.79 1.47
N ASP A 76 -2.24 -11.53 1.10
CA ASP A 76 -2.31 -11.12 -0.30
C ASP A 76 -1.77 -9.68 -0.46
N VAL A 77 -1.48 -9.32 -1.71
CA VAL A 77 -1.11 -7.95 -2.08
C VAL A 77 -2.17 -7.47 -3.06
N SER A 78 -2.88 -6.41 -2.68
CA SER A 78 -3.95 -5.83 -3.46
C SER A 78 -3.54 -4.48 -4.04
N CYS A 79 -3.75 -4.32 -5.35
CA CYS A 79 -3.61 -3.08 -6.09
C CYS A 79 -4.99 -2.53 -6.53
N VAL A 80 -6.07 -3.04 -5.92
CA VAL A 80 -7.47 -2.63 -6.21
C VAL A 80 -7.74 -1.18 -5.79
N ASP A 81 -7.13 -0.74 -4.70
CA ASP A 81 -7.18 0.66 -4.23
C ASP A 81 -6.10 1.52 -4.92
N GLY A 82 -5.66 1.14 -6.12
CA GLY A 82 -4.59 1.81 -6.84
C GLY A 82 -3.18 1.39 -6.39
N PHE A 83 -2.17 1.96 -7.04
CA PHE A 83 -0.76 1.63 -6.83
C PHE A 83 0.01 2.86 -6.39
N ASN A 84 0.90 2.74 -5.41
CA ASN A 84 1.87 3.79 -5.09
C ASN A 84 3.29 3.22 -4.96
N VAL A 85 3.45 2.15 -4.17
CA VAL A 85 4.73 1.45 -4.00
C VAL A 85 4.68 0.01 -4.53
N PRO A 86 5.77 -0.48 -5.14
CA PRO A 86 5.94 -1.91 -5.36
C PRO A 86 6.14 -2.64 -4.03
N VAL A 87 5.35 -3.69 -3.77
CA VAL A 87 5.43 -4.47 -2.54
C VAL A 87 5.46 -5.97 -2.84
N SER A 88 6.19 -6.72 -2.01
CA SER A 88 6.19 -8.18 -2.02
C SER A 88 6.15 -8.72 -0.60
N VAL A 89 5.34 -9.76 -0.38
CA VAL A 89 5.36 -10.57 0.83
C VAL A 89 6.15 -11.84 0.54
N VAL A 90 7.20 -12.06 1.31
CA VAL A 90 8.04 -13.26 1.24
C VAL A 90 7.98 -13.93 2.60
N PRO A 91 7.19 -15.01 2.76
CA PRO A 91 7.15 -15.79 3.99
C PRO A 91 8.54 -16.33 4.33
N SER A 92 8.92 -16.25 5.61
CA SER A 92 10.14 -16.87 6.12
C SER A 92 9.76 -17.91 7.18
N GLY A 93 9.90 -19.20 6.84
CA GLY A 93 9.40 -20.31 7.66
C GLY A 93 7.99 -20.78 7.25
N GLY A 94 7.53 -21.89 7.84
CA GLY A 94 6.33 -22.60 7.39
C GLY A 94 6.58 -23.50 6.16
N SER A 95 5.71 -24.47 5.91
CA SER A 95 5.75 -25.32 4.72
C SER A 95 4.72 -24.84 3.69
N ASN A 96 5.13 -24.75 2.42
CA ASN A 96 4.28 -24.43 1.26
C ASN A 96 3.62 -23.03 1.27
N CYS A 97 4.38 -21.97 1.59
CA CYS A 97 3.89 -20.59 1.48
C CYS A 97 4.54 -19.88 0.28
N ASP A 98 3.76 -19.52 -0.73
CA ASP A 98 4.25 -18.83 -1.92
C ASP A 98 4.41 -17.32 -1.69
N SER A 99 5.45 -16.72 -2.29
CA SER A 99 5.57 -15.26 -2.27
C SER A 99 4.51 -14.61 -3.15
N THR A 100 3.88 -13.53 -2.68
CA THR A 100 2.97 -12.70 -3.47
C THR A 100 3.51 -11.28 -3.61
N SER A 101 3.16 -10.58 -4.68
CA SER A 101 3.70 -9.24 -4.94
C SER A 101 2.96 -8.47 -6.02
N CYS A 102 2.89 -7.16 -5.85
CA CYS A 102 2.54 -6.20 -6.91
C CYS A 102 3.83 -5.45 -7.26
N ARG A 103 4.61 -6.01 -8.21
CA ARG A 103 5.97 -5.52 -8.57
C ARG A 103 5.97 -4.64 -9.81
N THR A 104 5.00 -4.82 -10.71
CA THR A 104 4.93 -4.04 -11.93
C THR A 104 4.66 -2.61 -11.54
N ASN A 105 5.51 -1.68 -12.00
CA ASN A 105 5.22 -0.26 -11.90
C ASN A 105 4.00 0.01 -12.79
N ILE A 106 2.79 -0.15 -12.25
CA ILE A 106 1.55 0.10 -12.97
C ILE A 106 1.55 1.56 -13.47
N ASN A 107 2.23 2.47 -12.74
CA ASN A 107 2.39 3.87 -13.13
C ASN A 107 3.05 4.03 -14.52
N ALA A 108 3.87 3.08 -14.98
CA ALA A 108 4.49 3.13 -16.30
C ALA A 108 3.51 2.84 -17.46
N ARG A 109 2.35 2.25 -17.17
CA ARG A 109 1.25 1.99 -18.11
C ARG A 109 -0.04 2.66 -17.70
N CYS A 110 -0.01 3.51 -16.68
CA CYS A 110 -1.17 4.19 -16.17
C CYS A 110 -1.63 5.28 -17.15
N PRO A 111 -2.89 5.24 -17.60
CA PRO A 111 -3.49 6.34 -18.37
C PRO A 111 -3.33 7.67 -17.61
N ALA A 112 -3.05 8.75 -18.34
CA ALA A 112 -2.78 10.06 -17.73
C ALA A 112 -3.93 10.54 -16.83
N GLU A 113 -5.16 10.12 -17.10
CA GLU A 113 -6.35 10.46 -16.32
C GLU A 113 -6.33 9.84 -14.91
N LEU A 114 -5.63 8.71 -14.72
CA LEU A 114 -5.56 7.98 -13.46
C LEU A 114 -4.31 8.31 -12.64
N GLN A 115 -3.31 8.96 -13.25
CA GLN A 115 -2.04 9.29 -12.60
C GLN A 115 -2.19 10.31 -11.47
N MET A 116 -1.49 10.08 -10.37
CA MET A 116 -1.21 11.02 -9.30
C MET A 116 0.18 11.61 -9.52
N VAL A 117 0.26 12.90 -9.82
CA VAL A 117 1.51 13.57 -10.20
C VAL A 117 2.06 14.35 -9.01
N ALA A 118 3.33 14.11 -8.69
CA ALA A 118 4.07 14.86 -7.68
C ALA A 118 4.41 16.29 -8.17
N PRO A 119 4.76 17.21 -7.26
CA PRO A 119 5.12 18.58 -7.64
C PRO A 119 6.30 18.71 -8.61
N ASP A 120 7.17 17.69 -8.67
CA ASP A 120 8.32 17.60 -9.59
C ASP A 120 7.95 17.06 -10.99
N GLY A 121 6.66 16.75 -11.23
CA GLY A 121 6.15 16.23 -12.50
C GLY A 121 6.25 14.71 -12.66
N SER A 122 6.78 13.99 -11.66
CA SER A 122 6.81 12.52 -11.68
C SER A 122 5.50 11.89 -11.22
N VAL A 123 5.19 10.67 -11.70
CA VAL A 123 4.00 9.92 -11.27
C VAL A 123 4.30 9.19 -9.95
N ASP A 124 3.56 9.56 -8.90
CA ASP A 124 3.68 8.98 -7.55
C ASP A 124 2.78 7.75 -7.35
N GLY A 125 1.71 7.65 -8.13
CA GLY A 125 0.79 6.51 -8.05
C GLY A 125 -0.36 6.61 -9.04
N ASP A 126 -1.22 5.60 -9.02
CA ASP A 126 -2.36 5.44 -9.92
C ASP A 126 -3.63 5.30 -9.09
N ASP A 127 -4.55 6.26 -9.17
CA ASP A 127 -5.80 6.24 -8.42
C ASP A 127 -6.93 5.65 -9.27
N ASP A 128 -7.17 4.36 -9.07
CA ASP A 128 -8.24 3.63 -9.76
C ASP A 128 -9.64 4.21 -9.48
N ARG A 129 -9.83 4.99 -8.39
CA ARG A 129 -11.11 5.69 -8.15
C ARG A 129 -11.35 6.87 -9.09
N LYS A 130 -10.31 7.36 -9.78
CA LYS A 130 -10.51 8.34 -10.87
C LYS A 130 -11.29 7.74 -12.05
N LYS A 131 -11.37 6.40 -12.17
CA LYS A 131 -12.24 5.72 -13.14
C LYS A 131 -13.73 6.07 -12.97
N GLU A 132 -14.19 6.43 -11.77
CA GLU A 132 -15.60 6.79 -11.56
C GLU A 132 -15.92 8.25 -11.98
N LYS A 133 -14.91 9.11 -12.10
CA LYS A 133 -15.07 10.53 -12.48
C LYS A 133 -14.87 10.81 -13.97
N THR A 134 -14.23 9.90 -14.69
CA THR A 134 -14.13 9.89 -16.14
C THR A 134 -14.99 8.76 -16.64
N ASN A 135 -16.08 9.07 -17.34
CA ASN A 135 -17.04 8.12 -17.88
C ASN A 135 -16.38 7.11 -18.84
N ASP A 136 -15.73 6.07 -18.31
CA ASP A 136 -15.22 4.95 -19.09
C ASP A 136 -15.44 3.61 -18.38
N ARG A 137 -15.92 2.66 -19.18
CA ARG A 137 -16.54 1.40 -18.77
C ARG A 137 -15.47 0.37 -18.42
N THR A 138 -15.88 -0.53 -17.52
CA THR A 138 -15.34 -1.85 -17.22
C THR A 138 -14.50 -2.47 -18.35
N ILE A 139 -13.34 -3.05 -18.00
CA ILE A 139 -12.76 -4.15 -18.76
C ILE A 139 -12.44 -5.28 -17.78
N GLU A 140 -12.88 -6.48 -18.18
CA GLU A 140 -12.69 -7.80 -17.56
C GLU A 140 -11.24 -8.13 -17.17
#